data_AF-A0A7C5EBW7-F1
#
_entry.id   AF-A0A7C5EBW7-F1
#
_cell.length_a   1.000
_cell.length_b   1.000
_cell.length_c   1.000
_cell.angle_alpha   90.00
_cell.angle_beta   90.00
_cell.angle_gamma   90.00
#
_symmetry.space_group_name_H-M   'P 1'
#
loop_
_entity.id
_entity.type
_entity.pdbx_description
1 polymer ?
#
loop_
_entity_poly.entity_id
_entity_poly.type
_entity_poly.pdbx_seq_one_letter_code
_entity_poly.pdbx_strand_id
1 'polypeptide(L)'
;MNPLVFLLGLSISTVCSMVGLAGGAFIVPSLIILFSVPVKTAIGTSLFAIMIATISATIVYAAQRRVDYRVGLLLDTLDVPGAAIGAYLTLLICSRILALLFGLIVILTSISIARRRENRSCRVRLTARTVGVCMLGSFASGIISGMLGVGGGVVDEAVMILLLGMPVGLSAGTAIFGMSLTTVGAVIPHYLIGNIATDLAIPLGAGCAVGGLIGPTLGKRMKSTTLRKILAAIMILVGVRMILVAAL
;
A
#
# COMPACT_ATOMS: atom_id res chain seq x y z
N MET A 1 -21.33 14.38 -3.13
CA MET A 1 -19.89 13.98 -3.14
C MET A 1 -19.10 15.04 -2.41
N ASN A 2 -18.36 14.71 -1.36
CA ASN A 2 -17.50 15.66 -0.67
C ASN A 2 -16.27 15.96 -1.55
N PRO A 3 -16.16 17.16 -2.17
CA PRO A 3 -15.08 17.45 -3.13
C PRO A 3 -13.70 17.36 -2.47
N LEU A 4 -13.62 17.62 -1.17
CA LEU A 4 -12.41 17.49 -0.36
C LEU A 4 -11.86 16.06 -0.35
N VAL A 5 -12.71 15.05 -0.22
CA VAL A 5 -12.29 13.64 -0.17
C VAL A 5 -11.72 13.20 -1.51
N PHE A 6 -12.35 13.65 -2.61
CA PHE A 6 -11.86 13.40 -3.96
C PHE A 6 -10.49 14.04 -4.21
N LEU A 7 -10.33 15.33 -3.85
CA LEU A 7 -9.04 16.05 -3.97
C LEU A 7 -7.94 15.41 -3.13
N LEU A 8 -8.29 14.93 -1.94
CA LEU A 8 -7.37 14.20 -1.05
C LEU A 8 -6.94 12.87 -1.67
N GLY A 9 -7.87 12.08 -2.19
CA GLY A 9 -7.56 10.83 -2.89
C GLY A 9 -6.69 11.04 -4.13
N LEU A 10 -7.00 12.08 -4.91
CA LEU A 10 -6.25 12.45 -6.11
C LEU A 10 -4.82 12.86 -5.78
N SER A 11 -4.64 13.76 -4.81
CA SER A 11 -3.31 14.26 -4.43
C SER A 11 -2.44 13.15 -3.85
N ILE A 12 -2.95 12.40 -2.87
CA ILE A 12 -2.21 11.30 -2.23
C ILE A 12 -1.86 10.22 -3.25
N SER A 13 -2.83 9.77 -4.04
CA SER A 13 -2.58 8.69 -5.00
C SER A 13 -1.61 9.11 -6.08
N THR A 14 -1.72 10.34 -6.62
CA THR A 14 -0.76 10.82 -7.63
C THR A 14 0.67 10.72 -7.12
N VAL A 15 0.92 11.23 -5.91
CA VAL A 15 2.26 11.27 -5.32
C VAL A 15 2.76 9.88 -4.92
N CYS A 16 1.89 9.02 -4.40
CA CYS A 16 2.28 7.68 -3.95
C CYS A 16 2.54 6.73 -5.12
N SER A 17 1.67 6.74 -6.12
CA SER A 17 1.80 5.87 -7.30
C SER A 17 3.05 6.21 -8.13
N MET A 18 3.59 7.44 -8.03
CA MET A 18 4.90 7.80 -8.62
C MET A 18 6.06 7.00 -8.03
N VAL A 19 5.96 6.56 -6.78
CA VAL A 19 7.04 5.89 -6.04
C VAL A 19 6.86 4.37 -5.97
N GLY A 20 5.71 3.85 -6.43
CA GLY A 20 5.36 2.43 -6.29
C GLY A 20 4.51 2.12 -5.06
N LEU A 21 4.01 3.15 -4.36
CA LEU A 21 3.23 3.01 -3.14
C LEU A 21 1.73 3.24 -3.43
N ALA A 22 0.87 2.47 -2.78
CA ALA A 22 -0.58 2.59 -2.91
C ALA A 22 -1.21 3.79 -2.17
N GLY A 23 -0.48 4.42 -1.25
CA GLY A 23 -0.96 5.58 -0.49
C GLY A 23 -1.78 5.27 0.76
N GLY A 24 -1.99 3.99 1.10
CA GLY A 24 -2.76 3.59 2.30
C GLY A 24 -2.21 4.15 3.61
N ALA A 25 -0.88 4.25 3.72
CA ALA A 25 -0.24 4.83 4.89
C ALA A 25 -0.48 6.36 5.05
N PHE A 26 -0.96 7.07 4.01
CA PHE A 26 -1.48 8.44 4.13
C PHE A 26 -3.02 8.47 4.25
N ILE A 27 -3.71 7.62 3.48
CA ILE A 27 -5.18 7.62 3.42
C ILE A 27 -5.79 7.30 4.78
N VAL A 28 -5.37 6.21 5.44
CA VAL A 28 -5.91 5.80 6.74
C VAL A 28 -5.83 6.93 7.79
N PRO A 29 -4.65 7.52 8.07
CA PRO A 29 -4.55 8.59 9.07
C PRO A 29 -5.26 9.86 8.64
N SER A 30 -5.34 10.15 7.34
CA SER A 30 -6.12 11.29 6.85
C SER A 30 -7.62 11.12 7.10
N LEU A 31 -8.16 9.90 6.97
CA LEU A 31 -9.55 9.58 7.29
C LEU A 31 -9.82 9.69 8.80
N ILE A 32 -8.88 9.22 9.63
CA ILE A 32 -9.01 9.28 11.08
C ILE A 32 -8.92 10.73 11.59
N ILE A 33 -7.94 11.50 11.13
CA ILE A 33 -7.67 12.84 11.67
C ILE A 33 -8.63 13.88 11.09
N LEU A 34 -8.88 13.84 9.78
CA LEU A 34 -9.64 14.90 9.11
C LEU A 34 -11.15 14.66 9.13
N PHE A 35 -11.57 13.39 9.11
CA PHE A 35 -12.97 12.99 9.04
C PHE A 35 -13.46 12.27 10.30
N SER A 36 -12.60 12.12 11.33
CA SER A 36 -12.93 11.47 12.61
C SER A 36 -13.55 10.07 12.45
N VAL A 37 -13.11 9.35 11.41
CA VAL A 37 -13.61 8.01 11.10
C VAL A 37 -13.00 6.98 12.07
N PRO A 38 -13.77 6.01 12.58
CA PRO A 38 -13.24 4.91 13.38
C PRO A 38 -12.12 4.15 12.65
N VAL A 39 -11.08 3.73 13.37
CA VAL A 39 -9.88 3.09 12.78
C VAL A 39 -10.22 1.90 11.89
N LYS A 40 -11.14 1.01 12.34
CA LYS A 40 -11.58 -0.15 11.57
C LYS A 40 -12.24 0.23 10.24
N THR A 41 -13.09 1.25 10.27
CA THR A 41 -13.77 1.77 9.08
C THR A 41 -12.79 2.50 8.15
N ALA A 42 -11.84 3.25 8.70
CA ALA A 42 -10.81 3.93 7.92
C ALA A 42 -9.93 2.95 7.13
N ILE A 43 -9.62 1.79 7.73
CA ILE A 43 -8.85 0.70 7.10
C ILE A 43 -9.63 0.05 5.95
N GLY A 44 -10.91 -0.25 6.14
CA GLY A 44 -11.75 -0.79 5.07
C GLY A 44 -11.94 0.20 3.91
N THR A 45 -12.25 1.46 4.23
CA THR A 45 -12.38 2.54 3.25
C THR A 45 -11.08 2.82 2.49
N SER A 46 -9.91 2.74 3.16
CA SER A 46 -8.64 2.92 2.48
C SER A 46 -8.33 1.77 1.51
N LEU A 47 -8.58 0.52 1.90
CA LEU A 47 -8.38 -0.64 1.04
C LEU A 47 -9.22 -0.55 -0.24
N PHE A 48 -10.46 -0.09 -0.13
CA PHE A 48 -11.31 0.14 -1.30
C PHE A 48 -10.71 1.20 -2.23
N ALA A 49 -10.26 2.33 -1.69
CA ALA A 49 -9.65 3.38 -2.50
C ALA A 49 -8.34 2.92 -3.15
N ILE A 50 -7.52 2.16 -2.40
CA ILE A 50 -6.26 1.58 -2.89
C ILE A 50 -6.51 0.57 -4.00
N MET A 51 -7.53 -0.27 -3.89
CA MET A 51 -7.91 -1.23 -4.93
C MET A 51 -8.14 -0.51 -6.26
N ILE A 52 -8.92 0.57 -6.24
CA ILE A 52 -9.18 1.37 -7.44
C ILE A 52 -7.88 2.05 -7.92
N ALA A 53 -7.11 2.65 -7.01
CA ALA A 53 -5.84 3.31 -7.32
C ALA A 53 -4.84 2.39 -8.01
N THR A 54 -4.71 1.17 -7.50
CA THR A 54 -3.70 0.19 -7.94
C THR A 54 -4.09 -0.46 -9.25
N ILE A 55 -5.39 -0.74 -9.47
CA ILE A 55 -5.89 -1.15 -10.79
C ILE A 55 -5.59 -0.07 -11.84
N SER A 56 -5.92 1.19 -11.56
CA SER A 56 -5.64 2.31 -12.47
C SER A 56 -4.14 2.50 -12.73
N ALA A 57 -3.31 2.49 -11.69
CA ALA A 57 -1.87 2.64 -11.82
C ALA A 57 -1.21 1.44 -12.53
N THR A 58 -1.72 0.23 -12.33
CA THR A 58 -1.25 -0.99 -13.01
C THR A 58 -1.37 -0.85 -14.52
N ILE A 59 -2.49 -0.32 -15.03
CA ILE A 59 -2.68 -0.12 -16.49
C ILE A 59 -1.53 0.72 -17.06
N VAL A 60 -1.15 1.80 -16.36
CA VAL A 60 -0.08 2.69 -16.81
C VAL A 60 1.29 2.04 -16.66
N TYR A 61 1.59 1.36 -15.54
CA TYR A 61 2.85 0.64 -15.36
C TYR A 61 3.02 -0.53 -16.33
N ALA A 62 1.93 -1.23 -16.64
CA ALA A 62 1.86 -2.28 -17.65
C ALA A 62 2.18 -1.73 -19.04
N ALA A 63 1.56 -0.60 -19.42
CA ALA A 63 1.85 0.09 -20.67
C ALA A 63 3.33 0.55 -20.76
N GLN A 64 3.96 0.83 -19.62
CA GLN A 64 5.38 1.17 -19.54
C GLN A 64 6.33 -0.04 -19.56
N ARG A 65 5.82 -1.28 -19.63
CA ARG A 65 6.60 -2.53 -19.50
C ARG A 65 7.42 -2.59 -18.20
N ARG A 66 6.87 -2.03 -17.12
CA ARG A 66 7.50 -2.01 -15.78
C ARG A 66 6.84 -2.98 -14.80
N VAL A 67 6.11 -3.97 -15.30
CA VAL A 67 5.44 -4.99 -14.50
C VAL A 67 6.00 -6.35 -14.86
N ASP A 68 6.57 -7.04 -13.88
CA ASP A 68 6.90 -8.46 -13.98
C ASP A 68 5.74 -9.30 -13.43
N TYR A 69 4.86 -9.73 -14.33
CA TYR A 69 3.67 -10.48 -13.96
C TYR A 69 4.00 -11.82 -13.29
N ARG A 70 5.13 -12.47 -13.63
CA ARG A 70 5.48 -13.77 -13.04
C ARG A 70 5.79 -13.64 -11.57
N VAL A 71 6.62 -12.66 -11.22
CA VAL A 71 6.96 -12.39 -9.81
C VAL A 71 5.73 -11.87 -9.06
N GLY A 72 4.96 -10.95 -9.65
CA GLY A 72 3.74 -10.42 -9.04
C GLY A 72 2.74 -11.53 -8.69
N LEU A 73 2.36 -12.36 -9.67
CA LEU A 73 1.46 -13.49 -9.44
C LEU A 73 2.02 -14.50 -8.44
N LEU A 74 3.33 -14.78 -8.47
CA LEU A 74 3.96 -15.72 -7.54
C LEU A 74 3.81 -15.25 -6.08
N LEU A 75 4.04 -13.97 -5.81
CA LEU A 75 3.89 -13.39 -4.47
C LEU A 75 2.41 -13.30 -4.06
N ASP A 76 1.54 -12.91 -5.00
CA ASP A 76 0.11 -12.74 -4.74
C ASP A 76 -0.63 -14.02 -4.36
N THR A 77 -0.15 -15.18 -4.82
CA THR A 77 -0.80 -16.47 -4.47
C THR A 77 -0.96 -16.68 -2.96
N LEU A 78 -0.02 -16.18 -2.17
CA LEU A 78 -0.08 -16.21 -0.70
C LEU A 78 -0.47 -14.86 -0.09
N ASP A 79 -0.18 -13.75 -0.76
CA ASP A 79 -0.56 -12.41 -0.29
C ASP A 79 -2.08 -12.25 -0.20
N VAL A 80 -2.84 -12.71 -1.21
CA VAL A 80 -4.31 -12.62 -1.26
C VAL A 80 -5.00 -13.35 -0.09
N PRO A 81 -4.74 -14.67 0.17
CA PRO A 81 -5.34 -15.33 1.33
C PRO A 81 -4.84 -14.75 2.65
N GLY A 82 -3.58 -14.32 2.72
CA GLY A 82 -3.04 -13.60 3.87
C GLY A 82 -3.83 -12.32 4.16
N ALA A 83 -4.15 -11.55 3.12
CA ALA A 83 -4.93 -10.31 3.23
C ALA A 83 -6.38 -10.54 3.64
N ALA A 84 -7.00 -11.61 3.14
CA ALA A 84 -8.33 -11.99 3.59
C ALA A 84 -8.33 -12.38 5.09
N ILE A 85 -7.37 -13.19 5.52
CA ILE A 85 -7.17 -13.57 6.92
C ILE A 85 -6.92 -12.32 7.78
N GLY A 86 -6.02 -11.44 7.34
CA GLY A 86 -5.71 -10.18 8.01
C GLY A 86 -6.94 -9.28 8.20
N ALA A 87 -7.82 -9.21 7.19
CA ALA A 87 -9.06 -8.45 7.30
C ALA A 87 -9.96 -9.00 8.42
N TYR A 88 -10.13 -10.32 8.54
CA TYR A 88 -10.88 -10.91 9.65
C TYR A 88 -10.19 -10.72 11.02
N LEU A 89 -8.86 -10.72 11.08
CA LEU A 89 -8.12 -10.44 12.33
C LEU A 89 -8.40 -9.04 12.88
N THR A 90 -8.77 -8.06 12.04
CA THR A 90 -9.15 -6.72 12.52
C THR A 90 -10.37 -6.73 13.44
N LEU A 91 -11.20 -7.76 13.39
CA LEU A 91 -12.34 -7.93 14.30
C LEU A 91 -11.89 -8.28 15.71
N LEU A 92 -10.86 -9.13 15.83
CA LEU A 92 -10.35 -9.64 17.10
C LEU A 92 -9.50 -8.62 17.85
N ILE A 93 -8.95 -7.64 17.14
CA ILE A 93 -8.01 -6.66 17.70
C ILE A 93 -8.76 -5.37 18.09
N CYS A 94 -8.43 -4.84 19.27
CA CYS A 94 -8.96 -3.57 19.75
C CYS A 94 -8.42 -2.41 18.89
N SER A 95 -9.25 -1.39 18.62
CA SER A 95 -8.89 -0.22 17.79
C SER A 95 -7.60 0.47 18.25
N ARG A 96 -7.33 0.48 19.57
CA ARG A 96 -6.12 1.05 20.16
C ARG A 96 -4.85 0.33 19.71
N ILE A 97 -4.87 -1.00 19.77
CA ILE A 97 -3.75 -1.86 19.35
C ILE A 97 -3.57 -1.75 17.84
N LEU A 98 -4.67 -1.70 17.09
CA LEU A 98 -4.62 -1.57 15.63
C LEU A 98 -3.97 -0.25 15.19
N ALA A 99 -4.31 0.86 15.86
CA ALA A 99 -3.69 2.17 15.61
C ALA A 99 -2.20 2.20 16.00
N LEU A 100 -1.82 1.55 17.10
CA LEU A 100 -0.40 1.39 17.49
C LEU A 100 0.39 0.58 16.45
N LEU A 101 -0.14 -0.57 16.04
CA LEU A 101 0.49 -1.42 15.02
C LEU A 101 0.62 -0.69 13.69
N PHE A 102 -0.42 0.06 13.30
CA PHE A 102 -0.38 0.91 12.11
C PHE A 102 0.74 1.95 12.21
N GLY A 103 0.78 2.73 13.29
CA GLY A 103 1.80 3.76 13.48
C GLY A 103 3.22 3.19 13.47
N LEU A 104 3.44 2.05 14.14
CA LEU A 104 4.73 1.37 14.17
C LEU A 104 5.16 0.92 12.77
N ILE A 105 4.26 0.28 12.02
CA ILE A 105 4.57 -0.21 10.67
C ILE A 105 4.80 0.94 9.70
N VAL A 106 4.05 2.03 9.80
CA VAL A 106 4.28 3.24 9.00
C VAL A 106 5.66 3.85 9.28
N ILE A 107 6.12 3.87 10.54
CA ILE A 107 7.47 4.34 10.88
C ILE A 107 8.54 3.40 10.31
N LEU A 108 8.39 2.08 10.51
CA LEU A 108 9.35 1.09 10.02
C LEU A 108 9.47 1.12 8.49
N THR A 109 8.34 1.24 7.80
CA THR A 109 8.30 1.35 6.34
C THR A 109 8.94 2.64 5.85
N SER A 110 8.70 3.77 6.54
CA SER A 110 9.37 5.04 6.25
C SER A 110 10.89 4.94 6.33
N ILE A 111 11.39 4.27 7.37
CA ILE A 111 12.83 4.06 7.57
C ILE A 111 13.39 3.15 6.48
N SER A 112 12.69 2.07 6.14
CA SER A 112 13.09 1.16 5.05
C SER A 112 13.19 1.91 3.72
N ILE A 113 12.17 2.70 3.40
CA ILE A 113 12.10 3.55 2.22
C ILE A 113 13.25 4.58 2.20
N ALA A 114 13.54 5.24 3.33
CA ALA A 114 14.62 6.22 3.44
C ALA A 114 16.03 5.60 3.29
N ARG A 115 16.21 4.35 3.72
CA ARG A 115 17.47 3.61 3.67
C ARG A 115 17.69 2.83 2.37
N ARG A 116 16.71 2.79 1.45
CA ARG A 116 16.84 2.09 0.17
C ARG A 116 18.01 2.63 -0.65
N ARG A 117 19.04 1.79 -0.81
CA ARG A 117 20.10 1.99 -1.80
C ARG A 117 19.65 1.46 -3.16
N GLU A 118 19.93 2.22 -4.21
CA GLU A 118 19.65 1.85 -5.59
C GLU A 118 20.64 0.76 -6.03
N ASN A 119 20.22 -0.50 -5.97
CA ASN A 119 21.01 -1.60 -6.53
C ASN A 119 20.78 -1.67 -8.05
N ARG A 120 21.87 -1.58 -8.82
CA ARG A 120 21.87 -1.61 -10.29
C ARG A 120 21.89 -3.02 -10.89
N SER A 121 21.89 -4.07 -10.08
CA SER A 121 22.14 -5.43 -10.57
C SER A 121 20.86 -6.16 -10.95
N CYS A 122 20.64 -6.35 -12.25
CA CYS A 122 19.61 -7.24 -12.77
C CYS A 122 20.10 -8.70 -12.78
N ARG A 123 19.93 -9.42 -11.67
CA ARG A 123 19.87 -10.90 -11.68
C ARG A 123 18.91 -11.40 -10.61
N VAL A 124 17.66 -11.60 -11.00
CA VAL A 124 16.68 -12.34 -10.20
C VAL A 124 17.12 -13.81 -10.18
N ARG A 125 17.73 -14.26 -9.09
CA ARG A 125 18.06 -15.68 -8.87
C ARG A 125 16.91 -16.33 -8.09
N LEU A 126 16.03 -17.01 -8.83
CA LEU A 126 14.98 -17.84 -8.26
C LEU A 126 15.58 -19.18 -7.80
N THR A 127 16.15 -19.19 -6.60
CA THR A 127 16.48 -20.45 -5.90
C THR A 127 15.26 -20.90 -5.11
N ALA A 128 14.99 -22.21 -5.01
CA ALA A 128 13.84 -22.75 -4.28
C ALA A 128 13.73 -22.20 -2.83
N ARG A 129 14.87 -22.03 -2.16
CA ARG A 129 14.95 -21.40 -0.82
C ARG A 129 14.51 -19.93 -0.85
N THR A 130 14.93 -19.16 -1.85
CA THR A 130 14.55 -17.75 -2.02
C THR A 130 13.05 -17.63 -2.29
N VAL A 131 12.50 -18.51 -3.14
CA VAL A 131 11.06 -18.53 -3.45
C VAL A 131 10.24 -18.82 -2.18
N GLY A 132 10.64 -19.81 -1.38
CA GLY A 132 9.95 -20.11 -0.12
C GLY A 132 9.97 -18.94 0.87
N VAL A 133 11.10 -18.25 1.02
CA VAL A 133 11.20 -17.06 1.89
C VAL A 133 10.35 -15.90 1.35
N CYS A 134 10.31 -15.68 0.04
CA CYS A 134 9.48 -14.64 -0.56
C CYS A 134 7.99 -14.94 -0.37
N MET A 135 7.57 -16.19 -0.57
CA MET A 135 6.21 -16.66 -0.35
C MET A 135 5.74 -16.45 1.10
N LEU A 136 6.58 -16.79 2.08
CA LEU A 136 6.29 -16.51 3.49
C LEU A 136 6.25 -15.01 3.79
N GLY A 137 7.17 -14.24 3.20
CA GLY A 137 7.19 -12.79 3.29
C GLY A 137 5.91 -12.15 2.76
N SER A 138 5.41 -12.62 1.61
CA SER A 138 4.17 -12.14 1.01
C SER A 138 2.94 -12.59 1.76
N PHE A 139 2.90 -13.81 2.31
CA PHE A 139 1.80 -14.20 3.20
C PHE A 139 1.69 -13.27 4.43
N ALA A 140 2.84 -12.95 5.05
CA ALA A 140 2.91 -12.02 6.17
C ALA A 140 2.56 -10.58 5.75
N SER A 141 3.02 -10.15 4.57
CA SER A 141 2.64 -8.88 3.93
C SER A 141 1.13 -8.77 3.82
N GLY A 142 0.47 -9.83 3.36
CA GLY A 142 -0.97 -9.89 3.17
C GLY A 142 -1.71 -9.69 4.47
N ILE A 143 -1.35 -10.47 5.50
CA ILE A 143 -1.96 -10.34 6.84
C ILE A 143 -1.83 -8.90 7.33
N ILE A 144 -0.63 -8.33 7.25
CA ILE A 144 -0.37 -6.94 7.67
C ILE A 144 -1.18 -5.96 6.83
N SER A 145 -1.25 -6.16 5.52
CA SER A 145 -1.98 -5.33 4.56
C SER A 145 -3.48 -5.31 4.84
N GLY A 146 -4.10 -6.48 4.99
CA GLY A 146 -5.52 -6.62 5.30
C GLY A 146 -5.87 -6.09 6.69
N MET A 147 -4.94 -6.19 7.64
CA MET A 147 -5.10 -5.64 9.00
C MET A 147 -5.00 -4.13 9.05
N LEU A 148 -4.04 -3.54 8.33
CA LEU A 148 -3.66 -2.13 8.48
C LEU A 148 -4.17 -1.23 7.36
N GLY A 149 -4.64 -1.78 6.26
CA GLY A 149 -5.16 -1.02 5.13
C GLY A 149 -4.10 -0.21 4.39
N VAL A 150 -2.84 -0.66 4.43
CA VAL A 150 -1.70 0.00 3.77
C VAL A 150 -1.57 -0.45 2.30
N GLY A 151 -2.07 -1.64 1.95
CA GLY A 151 -1.83 -2.30 0.66
C GLY A 151 -0.39 -2.83 0.60
N GLY A 152 -0.18 -4.14 0.78
CA GLY A 152 1.06 -4.87 1.13
C GLY A 152 2.35 -4.55 0.36
N GLY A 153 2.27 -3.75 -0.69
CA GLY A 153 3.37 -3.37 -1.54
C GLY A 153 4.58 -2.79 -0.82
N VAL A 154 4.50 -2.24 0.39
CA VAL A 154 5.75 -1.80 1.07
C VAL A 154 6.61 -2.97 1.52
N VAL A 155 5.97 -4.05 1.99
CA VAL A 155 6.66 -5.27 2.41
C VAL A 155 7.03 -6.09 1.19
N ASP A 156 6.12 -6.29 0.24
CA ASP A 156 6.42 -7.05 -0.99
C ASP A 156 7.47 -6.37 -1.86
N GLU A 157 7.46 -5.04 -1.96
CA GLU A 157 8.50 -4.31 -2.67
C GLU A 157 9.85 -4.37 -1.92
N ALA A 158 9.85 -4.45 -0.59
CA ALA A 158 11.07 -4.72 0.17
C ALA A 158 11.59 -6.15 -0.08
N VAL A 159 10.70 -7.15 -0.13
CA VAL A 159 11.03 -8.53 -0.49
C VAL A 159 11.63 -8.59 -1.89
N MET A 160 11.00 -7.96 -2.88
CA MET A 160 11.49 -7.93 -4.27
C MET A 160 12.86 -7.26 -4.40
N ILE A 161 13.10 -6.15 -3.70
CA ILE A 161 14.37 -5.42 -3.81
C ILE A 161 15.48 -6.11 -3.02
N LEU A 162 15.21 -6.57 -1.81
CA LEU A 162 16.23 -7.12 -0.91
C LEU A 162 16.53 -8.59 -1.19
N LEU A 163 15.51 -9.40 -1.48
CA LEU A 163 15.66 -10.86 -1.67
C LEU A 163 15.81 -11.23 -3.14
N LEU A 164 15.05 -10.60 -4.03
CA LEU A 164 15.11 -10.89 -5.47
C LEU A 164 16.07 -9.96 -6.24
N GLY A 165 16.56 -8.89 -5.60
CA GLY A 165 17.48 -7.94 -6.23
C GLY A 165 16.85 -7.14 -7.37
N MET A 166 15.51 -7.00 -7.38
CA MET A 166 14.82 -6.31 -8.47
C MET A 166 15.16 -4.82 -8.49
N PRO A 167 15.34 -4.21 -9.67
CA PRO A 167 15.55 -2.78 -9.76
C PRO A 167 14.30 -2.04 -9.32
N VAL A 168 14.50 -0.94 -8.61
CA VAL A 168 13.43 -0.15 -7.96
C VAL A 168 12.29 0.21 -8.91
N GLY A 169 12.60 0.58 -10.16
CA GLY A 169 11.59 0.96 -11.14
C GLY A 169 10.70 -0.20 -11.62
N LEU A 170 11.24 -1.42 -11.68
CA LEU A 170 10.47 -2.64 -12.02
C LEU A 170 9.69 -3.13 -10.80
N SER A 171 10.32 -3.12 -9.62
CA SER A 171 9.69 -3.52 -8.37
C SER A 171 8.47 -2.65 -8.03
N ALA A 172 8.53 -1.34 -8.30
CA ALA A 172 7.41 -0.43 -8.09
C ALA A 172 6.16 -0.81 -8.91
N GLY A 173 6.34 -1.14 -10.19
CA GLY A 173 5.23 -1.55 -11.05
C GLY A 173 4.71 -2.95 -10.70
N THR A 174 5.61 -3.90 -10.40
CA THR A 174 5.22 -5.25 -9.97
C THR A 174 4.49 -5.24 -8.63
N ALA A 175 4.90 -4.39 -7.68
CA ALA A 175 4.21 -4.24 -6.38
C ALA A 175 2.81 -3.64 -6.55
N ILE A 176 2.65 -2.64 -7.41
CA ILE A 176 1.33 -2.05 -7.67
C ILE A 176 0.39 -3.05 -8.35
N PHE A 177 0.93 -3.87 -9.26
CA PHE A 177 0.19 -4.98 -9.83
C PHE A 177 -0.25 -5.98 -8.75
N GLY A 178 0.67 -6.42 -7.88
CA GLY A 178 0.32 -7.35 -6.80
C GLY A 178 -0.70 -6.79 -5.81
N MET A 179 -0.49 -5.53 -5.38
CA MET A 179 -1.44 -4.82 -4.52
C MET A 179 -2.85 -4.77 -5.11
N SER A 180 -3.00 -4.72 -6.43
CA SER A 180 -4.33 -4.72 -7.05
C SER A 180 -5.10 -6.01 -6.76
N LEU A 181 -4.45 -7.19 -6.75
CA LEU A 181 -5.15 -8.44 -6.41
C LEU A 181 -5.27 -8.61 -4.90
N THR A 182 -4.23 -8.28 -4.13
CA THR A 182 -4.24 -8.38 -2.67
C THR A 182 -5.31 -7.50 -2.03
N THR A 183 -5.50 -6.29 -2.56
CA THR A 183 -6.54 -5.39 -2.05
C THR A 183 -7.94 -5.85 -2.42
N VAL A 184 -8.15 -6.48 -3.58
CA VAL A 184 -9.42 -7.18 -3.87
C VAL A 184 -9.69 -8.26 -2.81
N GLY A 185 -8.67 -9.06 -2.47
CA GLY A 185 -8.74 -10.08 -1.42
C GLY A 185 -9.07 -9.52 -0.03
N ALA A 186 -8.63 -8.31 0.30
CA ALA A 186 -8.91 -7.65 1.58
C ALA A 186 -10.25 -6.89 1.61
N VAL A 187 -10.63 -6.26 0.48
CA VAL A 187 -11.85 -5.45 0.36
C VAL A 187 -13.08 -6.32 0.51
N ILE A 188 -13.10 -7.53 -0.04
CA ILE A 188 -14.26 -8.42 0.04
C ILE A 188 -14.63 -8.71 1.52
N PRO A 189 -13.73 -9.21 2.38
CA PRO A 189 -14.03 -9.36 3.81
C PRO A 189 -14.42 -8.06 4.50
N HIS A 190 -13.73 -6.94 4.26
CA HIS A 190 -14.07 -5.66 4.89
C HIS A 190 -15.44 -5.13 4.47
N TYR A 191 -15.86 -5.41 3.23
CA TYR A 191 -17.21 -5.11 2.75
C TYR A 191 -18.25 -5.97 3.47
N LEU A 192 -18.00 -7.28 3.60
CA LEU A 192 -18.90 -8.19 4.31
C LEU A 192 -19.04 -7.85 5.81
N ILE A 193 -17.97 -7.34 6.42
CA ILE A 193 -17.94 -6.91 7.82
C ILE A 193 -18.65 -5.55 8.02
N GLY A 194 -18.87 -4.78 6.95
CA GLY A 194 -19.45 -3.43 7.03
C GLY A 194 -18.45 -2.35 7.45
N ASN A 195 -17.14 -2.60 7.31
CA ASN A 195 -16.06 -1.65 7.63
C ASN A 195 -15.79 -0.64 6.51
N ILE A 196 -16.65 -0.52 5.50
CA ILE A 196 -16.44 0.40 4.38
C ILE A 196 -17.48 1.51 4.45
N ALA A 197 -17.04 2.71 4.80
CA ALA A 197 -17.86 3.92 4.69
C ALA A 197 -17.99 4.30 3.21
N THR A 198 -19.04 3.82 2.54
CA THR A 198 -19.32 4.02 1.12
C THR A 198 -19.36 5.50 0.72
N ASP A 199 -19.89 6.35 1.60
CA ASP A 199 -19.97 7.81 1.41
C ASP A 199 -18.60 8.47 1.20
N LEU A 200 -17.56 7.92 1.84
CA LEU A 200 -16.17 8.37 1.69
C LEU A 200 -15.42 7.53 0.65
N ALA A 201 -15.70 6.22 0.57
CA ALA A 201 -15.00 5.28 -0.28
C ALA A 201 -15.14 5.58 -1.77
N ILE A 202 -16.35 5.93 -2.22
CA ILE A 202 -16.63 6.24 -3.63
C ILE A 202 -15.88 7.52 -4.10
N PRO A 203 -16.03 8.69 -3.45
CA PRO A 203 -15.31 9.89 -3.89
C PRO A 203 -13.79 9.76 -3.71
N LEU A 204 -13.34 9.08 -2.66
CA LEU A 204 -11.92 8.82 -2.44
C LEU A 204 -11.36 7.92 -3.54
N GLY A 205 -12.04 6.81 -3.84
CA GLY A 205 -11.70 5.87 -4.89
C GLY A 205 -11.67 6.51 -6.27
N ALA A 206 -12.63 7.37 -6.59
CA ALA A 206 -12.64 8.14 -7.84
C ALA A 206 -11.43 9.08 -7.95
N GLY A 207 -11.07 9.78 -6.88
CA GLY A 207 -9.87 10.62 -6.82
C GLY A 207 -8.61 9.77 -7.00
N CYS A 208 -8.53 8.65 -6.31
CA CYS A 208 -7.42 7.71 -6.41
C CYS A 208 -7.31 7.05 -7.78
N ALA A 209 -8.41 6.79 -8.50
CA ALA A 209 -8.38 6.30 -9.88
C ALA A 209 -7.62 7.27 -10.78
N VAL A 210 -8.02 8.55 -10.76
CA VAL A 210 -7.41 9.61 -11.56
C VAL A 210 -5.95 9.82 -11.14
N GLY A 211 -5.68 9.88 -9.84
CA GLY A 211 -4.32 10.01 -9.32
C GLY A 211 -3.42 8.81 -9.69
N GLY A 212 -3.98 7.61 -9.69
CA GLY A 212 -3.31 6.37 -10.10
C GLY A 212 -2.96 6.34 -11.59
N LEU A 213 -3.74 6.98 -12.46
CA LEU A 213 -3.40 7.12 -13.89
C LEU A 213 -2.29 8.17 -14.11
N ILE A 214 -2.38 9.29 -13.40
CA ILE A 214 -1.47 10.44 -13.57
C ILE A 214 -0.11 10.14 -12.93
N GLY A 215 -0.09 9.60 -11.72
CA GLY A 215 1.11 9.39 -10.90
C GLY A 215 2.23 8.64 -11.62
N PRO A 216 2.02 7.42 -12.12
CA PRO A 216 3.07 6.64 -12.81
C PRO A 216 3.64 7.35 -14.05
N THR A 217 2.86 8.22 -14.69
CA THR A 217 3.30 9.01 -15.84
C THR A 217 4.21 10.16 -15.41
N LEU A 218 3.84 10.90 -14.36
CA LEU A 218 4.66 11.97 -13.78
C LEU A 218 5.96 11.44 -13.15
N GLY A 219 5.91 10.23 -12.58
CA GLY A 219 7.04 9.57 -11.93
C GLY A 219 8.25 9.36 -12.85
N LYS A 220 8.05 9.34 -14.18
CA LYS A 220 9.15 9.25 -15.16
C LYS A 220 10.10 10.45 -15.14
N ARG A 221 9.63 11.63 -14.72
CA ARG A 221 10.38 12.89 -14.82
C ARG A 221 10.99 13.35 -13.49
N MET A 222 10.73 12.65 -12.39
CA MET A 222 11.20 13.06 -11.06
C MET A 222 12.35 12.18 -10.55
N LYS A 223 13.33 12.80 -9.89
CA LYS A 223 14.35 12.07 -9.15
C LYS A 223 13.70 11.33 -7.98
N SER A 224 13.58 10.01 -8.11
CA SER A 224 12.90 9.12 -7.15
C SER A 224 13.42 9.28 -5.72
N THR A 225 14.69 9.66 -5.54
CA THR A 225 15.35 9.84 -4.24
C THR A 225 14.80 11.01 -3.42
N THR A 226 14.50 12.18 -4.01
CA THR A 226 14.01 13.34 -3.25
C THR A 226 12.56 13.13 -2.82
N LEU A 227 11.71 12.67 -3.75
CA LEU A 227 10.30 12.40 -3.47
C LEU A 227 10.15 11.35 -2.36
N ARG A 228 10.97 10.30 -2.42
CA ARG A 228 11.01 9.24 -1.43
C ARG A 228 11.38 9.74 -0.03
N LYS A 229 12.37 10.63 0.08
CA LYS A 229 12.77 11.24 1.37
C LYS A 229 11.67 12.13 1.95
N ILE A 230 11.02 12.93 1.12
CA ILE A 230 9.90 13.79 1.55
C ILE A 230 8.75 12.91 2.07
N LEU A 231 8.35 11.88 1.31
CA LEU A 231 7.27 10.99 1.73
C LEU A 231 7.62 10.23 3.02
N ALA A 232 8.86 9.75 3.15
CA ALA A 232 9.31 9.11 4.38
C ALA A 232 9.26 10.06 5.59
N ALA A 233 9.64 11.33 5.42
CA ALA A 233 9.57 12.32 6.51
C ALA A 233 8.12 12.58 6.94
N ILE A 234 7.20 12.75 5.99
CA ILE A 234 5.77 12.97 6.30
C ILE A 234 5.18 11.71 6.96
N MET A 235 5.54 10.53 6.49
CA MET A 235 5.07 9.27 7.06
C MET A 235 5.55 9.05 8.50
N ILE A 236 6.79 9.44 8.84
CA ILE A 236 7.26 9.42 10.22
C ILE A 236 6.38 10.31 11.10
N LEU A 237 6.10 11.54 10.66
CA LEU A 237 5.23 12.47 11.40
C LEU A 237 3.82 11.87 11.62
N VAL A 238 3.26 11.30 10.56
CA VAL A 238 1.93 10.67 10.57
C VAL A 238 1.90 9.42 11.47
N GLY A 239 2.94 8.58 11.42
CA GLY A 239 3.07 7.40 12.26
C GLY A 239 3.19 7.75 13.75
N VAL A 240 3.99 8.77 14.08
CA VAL A 240 4.08 9.31 15.45
C VAL A 240 2.71 9.84 15.90
N ARG A 241 2.00 10.56 15.02
CA ARG A 241 0.67 11.08 15.36
C ARG A 241 -0.34 9.97 15.62
N MET A 242 -0.30 8.88 14.86
CA MET A 242 -1.15 7.70 15.09
C MET A 242 -0.88 7.03 16.43
N ILE A 243 0.39 6.92 16.83
CA ILE A 243 0.76 6.38 18.16
C ILE A 243 0.20 7.27 19.27
N LEU A 244 0.27 8.60 19.11
CA LEU A 244 -0.28 9.54 20.08
C LEU A 244 -1.81 9.46 20.19
N VAL A 245 -2.51 9.33 19.05
CA VAL A 245 -3.98 9.14 19.03
C VAL A 245 -4.37 7.84 19.72
N ALA A 246 -3.55 6.79 19.60
CA ALA A 246 -3.77 5.54 20.28
C ALA A 246 -3.44 5.60 21.79
N ALA A 247 -2.62 6.54 22.25
CA ALA A 247 -2.23 6.67 23.66
C ALA A 247 -3.24 7.50 24.50
N LEU A 248 -4.04 8.33 23.83
CA LEU A 248 -5.19 9.05 24.41
C LEU A 248 -6.40 8.11 24.57
#